data_AF-A0A3D8WUL1-F1
#
_entry.id   AF-A0A3D8WUL1-F1
#
_cell.length_a   1.000
_cell.length_b   1.000
_cell.length_c   1.000
_cell.angle_alpha   90.00
_cell.angle_beta   90.00
_cell.angle_gamma   90.00
#
_symmetry.space_group_name_H-M   'P 1'
#
loop_
_entity.id
_entity.type
_entity.pdbx_description
1 polymer ?
#
loop_
_entity_poly.entity_id
_entity_poly.type
_entity_poly.pdbx_seq_one_letter_code
_entity_poly.pdbx_strand_id
1 'polypeptide(L)'
;MKYLNENQYKAIGLLLEGKKNVEIAEELGIHRNTVTNWLKEDSFQAELRKAATRHGQHRLGELVDRMYSTAINEGSAAMAKLLLQMQGMLTDKVNVDQTITKKEGIVNYNTIDEEIASFAKRLEDESDIEH
;
A
#
# COMPACT_ATOMS: atom_id res chain seq x y z
N MET A 1 -18.86 -8.08 -3.33
CA MET A 1 -17.66 -8.67 -2.72
C MET A 1 -17.60 -10.13 -3.11
N LYS A 2 -16.53 -10.59 -3.80
CA LYS A 2 -16.32 -12.02 -4.01
C LYS A 2 -15.87 -12.64 -2.68
N TYR A 3 -16.62 -13.61 -2.19
CA TYR A 3 -16.26 -14.37 -1.00
C TYR A 3 -15.22 -15.42 -1.38
N LEU A 4 -14.14 -15.51 -0.59
CA LEU A 4 -13.14 -16.57 -0.76
C LEU A 4 -13.75 -17.92 -0.38
N ASN A 5 -13.45 -18.94 -1.17
CA ASN A 5 -13.83 -20.32 -0.90
C ASN A 5 -12.96 -20.90 0.25
N GLU A 6 -13.46 -21.91 0.97
CA GLU A 6 -12.73 -22.60 2.04
C GLU A 6 -11.36 -23.11 1.57
N ASN A 7 -11.27 -23.64 0.35
CA ASN A 7 -10.01 -24.08 -0.25
C ASN A 7 -9.03 -22.93 -0.48
N GLN A 8 -9.51 -21.72 -0.75
CA GLN A 8 -8.66 -20.54 -0.91
C GLN A 8 -8.09 -20.11 0.45
N TYR A 9 -8.87 -20.18 1.53
CA TYR A 9 -8.34 -19.92 2.87
C TYR A 9 -7.29 -20.94 3.32
N LYS A 10 -7.52 -22.24 3.04
CA LYS A 10 -6.53 -23.28 3.31
C LYS A 10 -5.26 -23.07 2.49
N ALA A 11 -5.39 -22.73 1.20
CA ALA A 11 -4.25 -22.40 0.35
C ALA A 11 -3.45 -21.21 0.87
N ILE A 12 -4.10 -20.16 1.40
CA ILE A 12 -3.43 -19.02 2.02
C ILE A 12 -2.58 -19.45 3.22
N GLY A 13 -3.10 -20.32 4.09
CA GLY A 13 -2.33 -20.85 5.22
C GLY A 13 -1.07 -21.58 4.78
N LEU A 14 -1.20 -22.49 3.81
CA LEU A 14 -0.09 -23.26 3.27
C LEU A 14 0.95 -22.38 2.54
N LEU A 15 0.51 -21.31 1.89
CA LEU A 15 1.41 -20.31 1.30
C LEU A 15 2.22 -19.56 2.35
N LEU A 16 1.63 -19.24 3.51
CA LEU A 16 2.33 -18.55 4.61
C LEU A 16 3.35 -19.44 5.30
N GLU A 17 3.15 -20.76 5.27
CA GLU A 17 4.12 -21.77 5.71
C GLU A 17 5.29 -21.94 4.72
N GLY A 18 5.17 -21.38 3.50
CA GLY A 18 6.21 -21.44 2.47
C GLY A 18 6.11 -22.65 1.53
N LYS A 19 4.98 -23.37 1.50
CA LYS A 19 4.77 -24.47 0.56
C LYS A 19 4.66 -23.96 -0.89
N LYS A 20 5.10 -24.78 -1.85
CA LYS A 20 5.02 -24.46 -3.28
C LYS A 20 3.59 -24.68 -3.79
N ASN A 21 3.22 -23.94 -4.84
CA ASN A 21 1.90 -24.05 -5.48
C ASN A 21 1.53 -25.48 -5.93
N VAL A 22 2.53 -26.31 -6.26
CA VAL A 22 2.32 -27.71 -6.67
C VAL A 22 1.90 -28.56 -5.46
N GLU A 23 2.61 -28.40 -4.34
CA GLU A 23 2.32 -29.13 -3.08
C GLU A 23 0.96 -28.72 -2.53
N ILE A 24 0.63 -27.43 -2.59
CA ILE A 24 -0.70 -26.91 -2.20
C ILE A 24 -1.81 -27.51 -3.06
N ALA A 25 -1.56 -27.66 -4.36
CA ALA A 25 -2.53 -28.23 -5.28
C ALA A 25 -2.77 -29.72 -5.00
N GLU A 26 -1.71 -30.48 -4.72
CA GLU A 26 -1.80 -31.88 -4.30
C GLU A 26 -2.55 -32.05 -2.98
N GLU A 27 -2.22 -31.22 -1.98
CA GLU A 27 -2.83 -31.28 -0.64
C GLU A 27 -4.32 -30.91 -0.64
N LEU A 28 -4.73 -30.01 -1.53
CA LEU A 28 -6.12 -29.60 -1.68
C LEU A 28 -6.89 -30.39 -2.74
N GLY A 29 -6.24 -31.31 -3.45
CA GLY A 29 -6.86 -32.09 -4.53
C GLY A 29 -7.35 -31.24 -5.71
N ILE A 30 -6.68 -30.12 -5.99
CA ILE A 30 -7.04 -29.18 -7.06
C ILE A 30 -5.96 -29.12 -8.13
N HIS A 31 -6.31 -28.61 -9.31
CA HIS A 31 -5.33 -28.42 -10.38
C HIS A 31 -4.36 -27.27 -10.05
N ARG A 32 -3.06 -27.44 -10.33
CA ARG A 32 -2.01 -26.41 -10.11
C ARG A 32 -2.36 -25.03 -10.69
N ASN A 33 -2.96 -25.02 -11.88
CA ASN A 33 -3.37 -23.77 -12.54
C ASN A 33 -4.43 -23.02 -11.74
N THR A 34 -5.26 -23.72 -10.96
CA THR A 34 -6.26 -23.10 -10.09
C THR A 34 -5.59 -22.25 -9.00
N VAL A 35 -4.58 -22.80 -8.33
CA VAL A 35 -3.76 -22.04 -7.35
C VAL A 35 -3.08 -20.84 -8.00
N THR A 36 -2.55 -21.03 -9.20
CA THR A 36 -1.87 -19.97 -9.95
C THR A 36 -2.83 -18.86 -10.39
N ASN A 37 -4.07 -19.21 -10.73
CA ASN A 37 -5.10 -18.24 -11.07
C ASN A 37 -5.57 -17.47 -9.83
N TRP A 38 -5.74 -18.13 -8.68
CA TRP A 38 -6.08 -17.43 -7.43
C TRP A 38 -5.04 -16.38 -7.05
N LEU A 39 -3.75 -16.66 -7.24
CA LEU A 39 -2.69 -15.68 -7.00
C LEU A 39 -2.79 -14.43 -7.88
N LYS A 40 -3.52 -14.47 -8.99
CA LYS A 40 -3.76 -13.30 -9.85
C LYS A 40 -5.01 -12.52 -9.46
N GLU A 41 -5.87 -13.07 -8.60
CA GLU A 41 -7.10 -12.41 -8.19
C GLU A 41 -6.83 -11.42 -7.04
N ASP A 42 -7.32 -10.19 -7.20
CA ASP A 42 -7.14 -9.12 -6.20
C ASP A 42 -7.76 -9.46 -4.85
N SER A 43 -8.90 -10.17 -4.83
CA SER A 43 -9.55 -10.61 -3.59
C SER A 43 -8.69 -11.59 -2.80
N PHE A 44 -8.01 -12.51 -3.49
CA PHE A 44 -7.13 -13.48 -2.88
C PHE A 44 -5.85 -12.81 -2.36
N GLN A 45 -5.27 -11.90 -3.16
CA GLN A 45 -4.10 -11.12 -2.76
C GLN A 45 -4.37 -10.22 -1.55
N ALA A 46 -5.55 -9.59 -1.49
CA ALA A 46 -5.94 -8.78 -0.35
C ALA A 46 -6.04 -9.61 0.93
N GLU A 47 -6.63 -10.80 0.85
CA GLU A 47 -6.74 -11.68 2.02
C GLU A 47 -5.39 -12.30 2.42
N LEU A 48 -4.57 -12.69 1.44
CA LEU A 48 -3.21 -13.16 1.67
C LEU A 48 -2.38 -12.10 2.40
N ARG A 49 -2.46 -10.82 2.01
CA ARG A 49 -1.78 -9.72 2.70
C ARG A 49 -2.27 -9.56 4.14
N LYS A 50 -3.58 -9.59 4.38
CA LYS A 50 -4.13 -9.52 5.74
C LYS A 50 -3.67 -10.69 6.60
N ALA A 51 -3.71 -11.90 6.05
CA ALA A 51 -3.27 -13.10 6.73
C ALA A 51 -1.76 -13.07 6.99
N ALA A 52 -0.96 -12.58 6.05
CA ALA A 52 0.48 -12.36 6.22
C ALA A 52 0.79 -11.37 7.33
N THR A 53 0.05 -10.25 7.42
CA THR A 53 0.19 -9.29 8.53
C THR A 53 -0.15 -9.94 9.87
N ARG A 54 -1.25 -10.69 9.96
CA ARG A 54 -1.64 -11.38 11.20
C ARG A 54 -0.64 -12.46 11.61
N HIS A 55 -0.17 -13.26 10.65
CA HIS A 55 0.85 -14.28 10.87
C HIS A 55 2.20 -13.65 11.26
N GLY A 56 2.56 -12.55 10.59
CA GLY A 56 3.74 -11.76 10.88
C GLY A 56 3.72 -11.20 12.29
N GLN A 57 2.61 -10.62 12.75
CA GLN A 57 2.46 -10.07 14.10
C GLN A 57 2.85 -11.07 15.21
N HIS A 58 2.50 -12.35 15.06
CA HIS A 58 2.87 -13.37 16.04
C HIS A 58 4.38 -13.66 16.04
N ARG A 59 5.03 -13.55 14.87
CA ARG A 59 6.47 -13.80 14.68
C ARG A 59 7.32 -12.55 14.85
N LEU A 60 6.72 -11.36 14.91
CA LEU A 60 7.46 -10.10 15.08
C LEU A 60 8.24 -10.08 16.38
N GLY A 61 7.66 -10.60 17.48
CA GLY A 61 8.36 -10.70 18.76
C GLY A 61 9.61 -11.57 18.65
N GLU A 62 9.47 -12.76 18.06
CA GLU A 62 10.60 -13.69 17.84
C GLU A 62 11.66 -13.11 16.90
N LEU A 63 11.23 -12.42 15.84
CA LEU A 63 12.13 -11.75 14.90
C LEU A 63 12.94 -10.66 15.59
N VAL A 64 12.28 -9.80 16.36
CA VAL A 64 12.92 -8.71 17.11
C VAL A 64 13.92 -9.27 18.12
N ASP A 65 13.57 -10.32 18.85
CA ASP A 65 14.45 -10.98 19.83
C ASP A 65 15.72 -11.56 19.17
N ARG A 66 15.56 -12.25 18.03
CA ARG A 66 16.71 -12.73 17.24
C ARG A 66 17.53 -11.58 16.68
N MET A 67 16.89 -10.51 16.18
CA MET A 67 17.59 -9.32 15.69
C MET A 67 18.41 -8.65 16.80
N TYR A 68 17.89 -8.55 18.03
CA TYR A 68 18.66 -8.05 19.17
C TYR A 68 19.90 -8.92 19.42
N SER A 69 19.70 -10.23 19.49
CA SER A 69 20.78 -11.19 19.72
C SER A 69 21.85 -11.12 18.64
N THR A 70 21.46 -11.07 17.37
CA THR A 70 22.41 -10.98 16.24
C THR A 70 23.09 -9.61 16.17
N ALA A 71 22.36 -8.51 16.40
CA ALA A 71 22.95 -7.17 16.40
C ALA A 71 24.05 -7.02 17.48
N ILE A 72 23.84 -7.61 18.66
CA ILE A 72 24.80 -7.56 19.78
C ILE A 72 25.98 -8.51 19.54
N ASN A 73 25.71 -9.77 19.16
CA ASN A 73 26.75 -10.80 19.12
C ASN A 73 27.57 -10.81 17.81
N GLU A 74 26.91 -10.66 16.67
CA GLU A 74 27.56 -10.68 15.35
C GLU A 74 27.96 -9.28 14.86
N GLY A 75 27.45 -8.22 15.51
CA GLY A 75 27.83 -6.85 15.22
C GLY A 75 27.17 -6.29 13.95
N SER A 76 25.86 -6.42 13.83
CA SER A 76 25.11 -5.84 12.71
C SER A 76 24.57 -4.44 13.01
N ALA A 77 25.30 -3.42 12.58
CA ALA A 77 24.90 -2.01 12.75
C ALA A 77 23.57 -1.66 12.05
N ALA A 78 23.25 -2.32 10.94
CA ALA A 78 21.98 -2.12 10.25
C ALA A 78 20.79 -2.61 11.09
N MET A 79 20.91 -3.79 11.72
CA MET A 79 19.88 -4.30 12.62
C MET A 79 19.75 -3.42 13.87
N ALA A 80 20.87 -2.99 14.46
CA ALA A 80 20.87 -2.06 15.59
C ALA A 80 20.17 -0.74 15.23
N LYS A 81 20.47 -0.16 14.06
CA LYS A 81 19.80 1.06 13.58
C LYS A 81 18.29 0.87 13.47
N LEU A 82 17.83 -0.23 12.86
CA LEU A 82 16.40 -0.53 12.71
C LEU A 82 15.71 -0.71 14.06
N LEU A 83 16.33 -1.42 15.01
CA LEU A 83 15.79 -1.62 16.36
C LEU A 83 15.65 -0.28 17.11
N LEU A 84 16.66 0.58 17.02
CA LEU A 84 16.63 1.91 17.63
C LEU A 84 15.61 2.84 16.97
N GLN A 85 15.43 2.76 15.65
CA GLN A 85 14.37 3.47 14.94
C GLN A 85 12.98 2.99 15.38
N MET A 86 12.79 1.67 15.51
CA MET A 86 11.53 1.07 15.94
C MET A 86 11.12 1.52 17.36
N GLN A 87 12.10 1.65 18.28
CA GLN A 87 11.85 2.13 19.64
C GLN A 87 11.65 3.66 19.72
N GLY A 88 11.78 4.38 18.60
CA GLY A 88 11.67 5.84 18.55
C GLY A 88 12.92 6.58 19.06
N MET A 89 14.04 5.87 19.23
CA MET A 89 15.31 6.48 19.67
C MET A 89 16.06 7.15 18.51
N LEU A 90 15.73 6.80 17.27
CA LEU A 90 16.27 7.40 16.05
C LEU A 90 15.11 7.78 15.12
N THR A 91 15.14 9.01 14.62
CA THR A 91 14.22 9.48 13.57
C THR A 91 15.01 9.82 12.33
N ASP A 92 14.57 9.33 11.16
CA ASP A 92 15.15 9.79 9.90
C ASP A 92 14.69 11.22 9.63
N LYS A 93 15.67 12.13 9.52
CA LYS A 93 15.39 13.52 9.14
C LYS A 93 15.06 13.56 7.64
N VAL A 94 13.79 13.70 7.31
CA VAL A 94 13.36 13.94 5.92
C VAL A 94 13.47 15.45 5.65
N ASN A 95 14.54 15.87 4.96
CA ASN A 95 14.59 17.21 4.40
C ASN A 95 13.73 17.21 3.13
N VAL A 96 12.56 17.84 3.20
CA VAL A 96 11.72 18.09 2.02
C VAL A 96 12.20 19.39 1.39
N ASP A 97 13.22 19.29 0.56
CA ASP A 97 13.48 20.35 -0.41
C ASP A 97 12.38 20.24 -1.46
N GLN A 98 11.36 21.08 -1.34
CA GLN A 98 10.40 21.30 -2.42
C GLN A 98 11.15 21.97 -3.56
N THR A 99 11.85 21.19 -4.39
CA THR A 99 12.11 21.60 -5.77
C THR A 99 10.74 21.63 -6.44
N ILE A 100 10.11 22.81 -6.38
CA ILE A 100 8.97 23.18 -7.20
C ILE A 100 9.43 22.98 -8.63
N THR A 101 9.19 21.78 -9.14
CA THR A 101 9.37 21.45 -10.53
C THR A 101 8.20 22.15 -11.19
N LYS A 102 8.45 23.38 -11.69
CA LYS A 102 7.46 24.16 -12.43
C LYS A 102 6.88 23.29 -13.53
N LYS A 103 5.67 22.78 -13.31
CA LYS A 103 4.62 22.56 -14.30
C LYS A 103 3.32 22.34 -13.52
N GLU A 104 2.35 23.21 -13.80
CA GLU A 104 0.98 23.27 -13.30
C GLU A 104 0.83 23.81 -11.86
N GLY A 105 0.45 25.09 -11.76
CA GLY A 105 0.17 25.73 -10.47
C GLY A 105 0.42 27.23 -10.38
N ILE A 106 0.60 27.96 -11.50
CA ILE A 106 0.36 29.40 -11.50
C ILE A 106 -1.13 29.54 -11.75
N VAL A 107 -1.93 29.71 -10.70
CA VAL A 107 -3.28 30.27 -10.85
C VAL A 107 -3.09 31.65 -11.46
N ASN A 108 -3.44 31.81 -12.73
CA ASN A 108 -3.24 33.06 -13.44
C ASN A 108 -4.50 33.90 -13.20
N TYR A 109 -4.46 34.72 -12.15
CA TYR A 109 -5.61 35.53 -11.69
C TYR A 109 -6.17 36.41 -12.81
N ASN A 110 -5.32 36.87 -13.72
CA ASN A 110 -5.72 37.67 -14.88
C ASN A 110 -6.70 36.93 -15.81
N THR A 111 -6.49 35.64 -16.07
CA THR A 111 -7.42 34.87 -16.92
C THR A 111 -8.74 34.60 -16.21
N ILE A 112 -8.73 34.47 -14.87
CA ILE A 112 -9.94 34.29 -14.08
C ILE A 112 -10.76 35.58 -14.06
N ASP A 113 -10.11 36.74 -13.93
CA ASP A 113 -10.77 38.04 -13.97
C ASP A 113 -11.43 38.32 -15.34
N GLU A 114 -10.76 37.94 -16.44
CA GLU A 114 -11.32 38.01 -17.79
C GLU A 114 -12.56 37.11 -17.96
N GLU A 115 -12.51 35.88 -17.43
CA GLU A 115 -13.65 34.96 -17.45
C GLU A 115 -14.83 35.49 -16.62
N ILE A 116 -14.59 36.01 -15.42
CA ILE A 116 -15.62 36.60 -14.56
C ILE A 116 -16.29 37.80 -15.27
N ALA A 117 -15.49 38.68 -15.90
CA ALA A 117 -16.02 39.82 -16.66
C ALA A 117 -16.88 39.38 -17.85
N SER A 118 -16.46 38.35 -18.58
CA SER A 118 -17.24 37.79 -19.69
C SER A 118 -18.56 37.16 -19.23
N PHE A 119 -18.56 36.49 -18.07
CA PHE A 119 -19.76 35.94 -17.47
C PHE A 119 -20.71 37.03 -16.97
N ALA A 120 -20.20 38.06 -16.31
CA ALA A 120 -20.99 39.21 -15.86
C ALA A 120 -21.68 39.91 -17.03
N LYS A 121 -20.94 40.15 -18.13
CA LYS A 121 -21.50 40.76 -19.34
C LYS A 121 -22.60 39.93 -19.99
N ARG A 122 -22.45 38.60 -20.02
CA ARG A 122 -23.50 37.70 -20.53
C ARG A 122 -24.75 37.70 -19.66
N LEU A 123 -24.61 37.90 -18.34
CA LEU A 123 -25.72 37.94 -17.40
C LEU A 123 -26.47 39.28 -17.46
N GLU A 124 -25.79 40.38 -17.76
CA GLU A 124 -26.42 41.68 -18.08
C GLU A 124 -27.22 41.62 -19.39
N ASP A 125 -26.64 41.06 -20.47
CA ASP A 125 -27.34 40.95 -21.77
C ASP A 125 -28.59 40.04 -21.72
N GLU A 126 -28.63 39.05 -20.81
CA GLU A 126 -29.77 38.14 -20.64
C GLU A 126 -30.87 38.75 -19.74
N SER A 127 -30.54 39.75 -18.91
CA SER A 127 -31.48 40.47 -18.05
C SER A 127 -32.27 41.59 -18.75
N ASP A 128 -31.87 41.98 -19.97
CA ASP A 128 -32.54 42.99 -20.80
C ASP A 128 -33.63 42.41 -21.73
N ILE A 129 -33.95 41.11 -21.63
CA ILE A 129 -35.00 40.45 -22.45
C ILE A 129 -36.33 40.27 -21.67
N GLU A 130 -36.36 40.55 -20.36
CA GLU A 130 -37.61 40.59 -19.58
C GLU A 130 -37.94 41.99 -19.06
N HIS A 131 -38.24 42.91 -19.98
CA HIS A 131 -39.23 43.98 -19.76
C HIS A 131 -39.95 44.40 -21.05
#